data_AF-A0AAQ4CSF1-F1
#
_entry.id   AF-A0AAQ4CSF1-F1
#
_cell.length_a   1.000
_cell.length_b   1.000
_cell.length_c   1.000
_cell.angle_alpha   90.00
_cell.angle_beta   90.00
_cell.angle_gamma   90.00
#
_symmetry.space_group_name_H-M   'P 1'
#
loop_
_entity.id
_entity.type
_entity.pdbx_description
1 polymer ?
#
loop_
_entity_poly.entity_id
_entity_poly.type
_entity_poly.pdbx_seq_one_letter_code
_entity_poly.pdbx_strand_id
1 'polypeptide(L)'
;MILTLPVSEFLYSVSKTLGPYIFDVNVDSYDDLVSLLSQKGVIRGKIENEEILEREVRRFYISLIKKLTDYSLVWKSYHKIANLIYYYASIEDFEYIISCIKNGIKINRNLIVNNELQKLSDVSSIQELKDSLKGTVFSEALDFSQSASSIEELRTNLHLYFIYKIKKFKSNILNKILCPYYDYIALIYALRYRKALDIACKFTKQQLEDLIEDVSQKNVNELAEIKSNALRKIKNDVKYLFEIQGPQSPLSFISALILLTMTMMEITNKIYELKLRKRVIL
;
A
#
# COMPACT_ATOMS: atom_id res chain seq x y z
N MET A 1 -30.41 -11.12 2.60
CA MET A 1 -30.16 -12.57 2.60
C MET A 1 -28.65 -12.77 2.70
N ILE A 2 -28.13 -12.98 3.92
CA ILE A 2 -26.69 -13.21 4.13
C ILE A 2 -26.46 -14.68 3.80
N LEU A 3 -25.92 -14.97 2.62
CA LEU A 3 -25.49 -16.32 2.26
C LEU A 3 -24.32 -16.67 3.19
N THR A 4 -24.61 -17.47 4.20
CA THR A 4 -23.63 -18.08 5.10
C THR A 4 -22.88 -19.17 4.35
N LEU A 5 -22.00 -18.78 3.43
CA LEU A 5 -20.93 -19.70 3.05
C LEU A 5 -20.13 -20.02 4.31
N PRO A 6 -19.79 -21.29 4.57
CA PRO A 6 -18.78 -21.64 5.55
C PRO A 6 -17.55 -20.76 5.34
N VAL A 7 -16.98 -20.24 6.43
CA VAL A 7 -15.78 -19.38 6.42
C VAL A 7 -14.67 -19.94 5.53
N SER A 8 -14.49 -21.26 5.53
CA SER A 8 -13.54 -21.98 4.67
C SER A 8 -13.85 -21.89 3.18
N GLU A 9 -15.12 -22.00 2.77
CA GLU A 9 -15.54 -21.87 1.37
C GLU A 9 -15.44 -20.43 0.87
N PHE A 10 -15.77 -19.47 1.73
CA PHE A 10 -15.57 -18.05 1.43
C PHE A 10 -14.08 -17.74 1.21
N LEU A 11 -13.22 -18.16 2.13
CA LEU A 11 -11.77 -17.96 2.04
C LEU A 11 -11.16 -18.67 0.82
N TYR A 12 -11.64 -19.87 0.51
CA TYR A 12 -11.27 -20.60 -0.70
C TYR A 12 -11.67 -19.85 -1.98
N SER A 13 -12.93 -19.40 -2.07
CA SER A 13 -13.42 -18.61 -3.20
C SER A 13 -12.61 -17.32 -3.38
N VAL A 14 -12.31 -16.62 -2.29
CA VAL A 14 -11.48 -15.41 -2.29
C VAL A 14 -10.08 -15.73 -2.84
N SER A 15 -9.38 -16.73 -2.31
CA SER A 15 -8.04 -17.10 -2.77
C SER A 15 -7.96 -17.39 -4.28
N LYS A 16 -8.94 -18.14 -4.81
CA LYS A 16 -9.03 -18.48 -6.24
C LYS A 16 -9.34 -17.28 -7.11
N THR A 17 -10.17 -16.36 -6.60
CA THR A 17 -10.53 -15.12 -7.30
C THR A 17 -9.39 -14.09 -7.29
N LEU A 18 -8.52 -14.12 -6.28
CA LEU A 18 -7.42 -13.16 -6.15
C LEU A 18 -6.14 -13.55 -6.88
N GLY A 19 -5.92 -14.86 -7.13
CA GLY A 19 -4.73 -15.36 -7.83
C GLY A 19 -4.40 -14.62 -9.13
N PRO A 20 -5.35 -14.34 -10.03
CA PRO A 20 -5.08 -13.57 -11.25
C PRO A 20 -4.55 -12.15 -11.03
N TYR A 21 -4.82 -11.55 -9.86
CA TYR A 21 -4.45 -10.16 -9.54
C TYR A 21 -3.16 -10.06 -8.70
N ILE A 22 -2.56 -11.20 -8.35
CA ILE A 22 -1.27 -11.31 -7.66
C ILE A 22 -0.27 -11.95 -8.64
N PHE A 23 0.53 -11.13 -9.30
CA PHE A 23 1.46 -11.57 -10.34
C PHE A 23 2.70 -10.69 -10.35
N ASP A 24 3.82 -11.22 -10.83
CA ASP A 24 5.08 -10.48 -10.93
C ASP A 24 5.11 -9.59 -12.15
N VAL A 25 5.67 -8.38 -11.99
CA VAL A 25 5.68 -7.36 -13.04
C VAL A 25 7.05 -7.36 -13.73
N ASN A 26 7.26 -8.35 -14.59
CA ASN A 26 8.49 -8.48 -15.39
C ASN A 26 8.23 -8.05 -16.83
N VAL A 27 8.21 -6.74 -17.05
CA VAL A 27 8.01 -6.13 -18.38
C VAL A 27 9.06 -5.05 -18.62
N ASP A 28 9.41 -4.81 -19.88
CA ASP A 28 10.47 -3.85 -20.23
C ASP A 28 9.95 -2.58 -20.91
N SER A 29 8.73 -2.61 -21.43
CA SER A 29 8.09 -1.49 -22.09
C SER A 29 6.75 -1.10 -21.47
N TYR A 30 6.30 0.12 -21.78
CA TYR A 30 4.97 0.61 -21.38
C TYR A 30 3.85 -0.21 -22.03
N ASP A 31 4.01 -0.58 -23.31
CA ASP A 31 2.98 -1.32 -24.06
C ASP A 31 2.83 -2.76 -23.53
N ASP A 32 3.95 -3.39 -23.12
CA ASP A 32 3.93 -4.69 -22.46
C ASP A 32 3.21 -4.61 -21.10
N LEU A 33 3.46 -3.54 -20.34
CA LEU A 33 2.79 -3.32 -19.07
C LEU A 33 1.28 -3.15 -19.25
N VAL A 34 0.85 -2.31 -20.19
CA VAL A 34 -0.58 -2.11 -20.51
C VAL A 34 -1.22 -3.41 -20.97
N SER A 35 -0.52 -4.18 -21.81
CA SER A 35 -0.98 -5.49 -22.30
C SER A 35 -1.16 -6.49 -21.16
N LEU A 36 -0.16 -6.61 -20.28
CA LEU A 36 -0.21 -7.46 -19.10
C LEU A 36 -1.39 -7.07 -18.20
N LEU A 37 -1.53 -5.79 -17.86
CA LEU A 37 -2.60 -5.32 -16.98
C LEU A 37 -3.99 -5.51 -17.58
N SER A 38 -4.13 -5.39 -18.91
CA SER A 38 -5.37 -5.66 -19.63
C SER A 38 -5.71 -7.15 -19.61
N GLN A 39 -4.74 -8.04 -19.86
CA GLN A 39 -4.91 -9.50 -19.78
C GLN A 39 -5.30 -9.96 -18.38
N LYS A 40 -4.74 -9.33 -17.35
CA LYS A 40 -5.10 -9.60 -15.94
C LYS A 40 -6.42 -8.94 -15.53
N GLY A 41 -7.05 -8.14 -16.40
CA GLY A 41 -8.32 -7.47 -16.11
C GLY A 41 -8.22 -6.36 -15.07
N VAL A 42 -7.02 -5.83 -14.82
CA VAL A 42 -6.76 -4.71 -13.89
C VAL A 42 -7.21 -3.39 -14.49
N ILE A 43 -6.98 -3.22 -15.80
CA ILE A 43 -7.42 -2.04 -16.56
C ILE A 43 -8.38 -2.47 -17.67
N ARG A 44 -9.24 -1.54 -18.10
CA ARG A 44 -10.16 -1.72 -19.22
C ARG A 44 -10.01 -0.58 -20.21
N GLY A 45 -9.93 -0.92 -21.49
CA GLY A 45 -9.81 0.07 -22.56
C GLY A 45 -8.38 0.57 -22.77
N LYS A 46 -8.25 1.52 -23.70
CA LYS A 46 -6.96 2.12 -24.07
C LYS A 46 -6.54 3.13 -23.01
N ILE A 47 -5.29 3.06 -22.56
CA ILE A 47 -4.70 4.03 -21.64
C ILE A 47 -3.72 4.92 -22.40
N GLU A 48 -3.90 6.23 -22.30
CA GLU A 48 -3.21 7.20 -23.14
C GLU A 48 -1.85 7.64 -22.58
N ASN A 49 -1.66 7.56 -21.25
CA ASN A 49 -0.41 7.94 -20.60
C ASN A 49 -0.20 7.25 -19.24
N GLU A 50 1.01 7.38 -18.70
CA GLU A 50 1.44 6.77 -17.44
C GLU A 50 0.64 7.23 -16.22
N GLU A 51 0.19 8.49 -16.18
CA GLU A 51 -0.55 9.05 -15.04
C GLU A 51 -1.97 8.51 -14.96
N ILE A 52 -2.63 8.34 -16.11
CA ILE A 52 -3.92 7.66 -16.19
C ILE A 52 -3.75 6.18 -15.82
N LEU A 53 -2.69 5.53 -16.31
CA LEU A 53 -2.41 4.12 -15.99
C LEU A 53 -2.26 3.90 -14.49
N GLU A 54 -1.43 4.72 -13.84
CA GLU A 54 -1.20 4.66 -12.40
C GLU A 54 -2.51 4.86 -11.63
N ARG A 55 -3.33 5.83 -12.05
CA ARG A 55 -4.63 6.10 -11.43
C ARG A 55 -5.60 4.92 -11.54
N GLU A 56 -5.71 4.30 -12.72
CA GLU A 56 -6.59 3.15 -12.93
C GLU A 56 -6.13 1.93 -12.13
N VAL A 57 -4.82 1.67 -12.10
CA VAL A 57 -4.24 0.58 -11.29
C VAL A 57 -4.52 0.80 -9.80
N ARG A 58 -4.19 1.99 -9.25
CA ARG A 58 -4.44 2.30 -7.83
C ARG A 58 -5.93 2.17 -7.51
N ARG A 59 -6.81 2.72 -8.36
CA ARG A 59 -8.27 2.62 -8.20
C ARG A 59 -8.75 1.17 -8.16
N PHE A 60 -8.27 0.32 -9.08
CA PHE A 60 -8.62 -1.09 -9.12
C PHE A 60 -8.25 -1.81 -7.83
N TYR A 61 -6.99 -1.71 -7.41
CA TYR A 61 -6.48 -2.42 -6.24
C TYR A 61 -7.08 -1.90 -4.93
N ILE A 62 -7.21 -0.58 -4.76
CA ILE A 62 -7.85 0.00 -3.56
C ILE A 62 -9.32 -0.45 -3.46
N SER A 63 -10.05 -0.47 -4.59
CA SER A 63 -11.43 -0.96 -4.60
C SER A 63 -11.52 -2.45 -4.23
N LEU A 64 -10.62 -3.27 -4.77
CA LEU A 64 -10.55 -4.70 -4.46
C LEU A 64 -10.21 -4.95 -2.98
N ILE A 65 -9.18 -4.28 -2.47
CA ILE A 65 -8.77 -4.32 -1.06
C ILE A 65 -9.93 -3.90 -0.15
N LYS A 66 -10.65 -2.82 -0.48
CA LYS A 66 -11.82 -2.39 0.30
C LYS A 66 -12.92 -3.43 0.35
N LYS A 67 -13.29 -4.01 -0.80
CA LYS A 67 -14.29 -5.09 -0.86
C LYS A 67 -13.90 -6.26 0.05
N LEU A 68 -12.63 -6.66 0.01
CA LEU A 68 -12.11 -7.72 0.88
C LEU A 68 -12.16 -7.32 2.36
N THR A 69 -11.73 -6.11 2.70
CA THR A 69 -11.82 -5.57 4.06
C THR A 69 -13.25 -5.58 4.59
N ASP A 70 -14.25 -5.24 3.77
CA ASP A 70 -15.66 -5.30 4.17
C ASP A 70 -16.11 -6.73 4.46
N TYR A 71 -15.64 -7.73 3.71
CA TYR A 71 -15.94 -9.13 4.02
C TYR A 71 -15.31 -9.63 5.32
N SER A 72 -14.18 -9.05 5.74
CA SER A 72 -13.51 -9.45 6.98
C SER A 72 -14.27 -9.07 8.26
N LEU A 73 -15.38 -8.32 8.17
CA LEU A 73 -16.26 -7.96 9.30
C LEU A 73 -16.67 -9.17 10.16
N VAL A 74 -16.74 -10.36 9.55
CA VAL A 74 -17.05 -11.62 10.23
C VAL A 74 -15.96 -12.03 11.24
N TRP A 75 -14.72 -11.54 11.09
CA TRP A 75 -13.60 -11.79 12.00
C TRP A 75 -13.02 -10.50 12.57
N LYS A 76 -13.54 -10.04 13.72
CA LYS A 76 -13.18 -8.76 14.37
C LYS A 76 -11.68 -8.46 14.43
N SER A 77 -10.83 -9.43 14.78
CA SER A 77 -9.37 -9.21 14.89
C SER A 77 -8.71 -9.02 13.53
N TYR A 78 -9.11 -9.78 12.52
CA TYR A 78 -8.59 -9.66 11.16
C TYR A 78 -9.15 -8.44 10.44
N HIS A 79 -10.38 -8.03 10.76
CA HIS A 79 -10.97 -6.80 10.26
C HIS A 79 -10.16 -5.56 10.64
N LYS A 80 -9.67 -5.50 11.88
CA LYS A 80 -8.78 -4.39 12.30
C LYS A 80 -7.48 -4.35 11.49
N ILE A 81 -6.89 -5.51 11.19
CA ILE A 81 -5.68 -5.60 10.36
C ILE A 81 -6.00 -5.23 8.91
N ALA A 82 -7.12 -5.71 8.37
CA ALA A 82 -7.58 -5.39 7.02
C ALA A 82 -7.84 -3.89 6.83
N ASN A 83 -8.45 -3.23 7.83
CA ASN A 83 -8.63 -1.77 7.85
C ASN A 83 -7.29 -1.02 7.84
N LEU A 84 -6.29 -1.51 8.56
CA LEU A 84 -4.94 -0.93 8.52
C LEU A 84 -4.29 -1.09 7.14
N ILE A 85 -4.43 -2.26 6.51
CA ILE A 85 -3.90 -2.50 5.15
C ILE A 85 -4.61 -1.60 4.13
N TYR A 86 -5.94 -1.48 4.21
CA TYR A 86 -6.72 -0.56 3.38
C TYR A 86 -6.32 0.91 3.57
N TYR A 87 -6.10 1.33 4.81
CA TYR A 87 -5.55 2.65 5.14
C TYR A 87 -4.22 2.88 4.42
N TYR A 88 -3.29 1.94 4.53
CA TYR A 88 -1.99 2.07 3.89
C TYR A 88 -2.09 2.11 2.36
N ALA A 89 -2.92 1.26 1.76
CA ALA A 89 -3.15 1.27 0.32
C ALA A 89 -3.72 2.62 -0.18
N SER A 90 -4.38 3.38 0.70
CA SER A 90 -5.02 4.66 0.39
C SER A 90 -4.27 5.87 0.98
N ILE A 91 -3.05 5.67 1.50
CA ILE A 91 -2.38 6.69 2.31
C ILE A 91 -2.05 7.94 1.50
N GLU A 92 -1.63 7.80 0.24
CA GLU A 92 -1.27 8.93 -0.63
C GLU A 92 -2.48 9.85 -0.91
N ASP A 93 -3.68 9.29 -1.02
CA ASP A 93 -4.90 10.08 -1.19
C ASP A 93 -5.22 10.88 0.08
N PHE A 94 -4.97 10.28 1.24
CA PHE A 94 -5.16 10.94 2.52
C PHE A 94 -4.10 12.04 2.75
N GLU A 95 -2.85 11.77 2.41
CA GLU A 95 -1.76 12.74 2.42
C GLU A 95 -2.06 13.94 1.50
N TYR A 96 -2.62 13.68 0.32
CA TYR A 96 -3.04 14.72 -0.62
C TYR A 96 -4.11 15.62 0.00
N ILE A 97 -5.17 15.06 0.57
CA ILE A 97 -6.26 15.81 1.24
C ILE A 97 -5.69 16.69 2.36
N ILE A 98 -4.87 16.12 3.24
CA ILE A 98 -4.29 16.87 4.37
C ILE A 98 -3.35 17.98 3.86
N SER A 99 -2.54 17.68 2.84
CA SER A 99 -1.64 18.68 2.24
C SER A 99 -2.42 19.85 1.64
N CYS A 100 -3.52 19.58 0.95
CA CYS A 100 -4.42 20.61 0.42
C CYS A 100 -4.97 21.49 1.54
N ILE A 101 -5.54 20.89 2.59
CA ILE A 101 -6.10 21.61 3.73
C ILE A 101 -5.04 22.47 4.43
N LYS A 102 -3.87 21.91 4.76
CA LYS A 102 -2.79 22.66 5.45
C LYS A 102 -2.26 23.83 4.63
N ASN A 103 -2.32 23.74 3.30
CA ASN A 103 -1.86 24.80 2.40
C ASN A 103 -2.99 25.74 1.93
N GLY A 104 -4.24 25.56 2.40
CA GLY A 104 -5.38 26.36 1.95
C GLY A 104 -5.72 26.16 0.47
N ILE A 105 -5.38 25.01 -0.11
CA ILE A 105 -5.63 24.67 -1.52
C ILE A 105 -6.91 23.84 -1.61
N LYS A 106 -7.77 24.15 -2.58
CA LYS A 106 -8.97 23.36 -2.85
C LYS A 106 -8.61 21.92 -3.25
N ILE A 107 -9.27 20.95 -2.63
CA ILE A 107 -9.08 19.53 -2.94
C ILE A 107 -9.68 19.23 -4.33
N ASN A 108 -8.84 18.72 -5.24
CA ASN A 108 -9.32 18.23 -6.53
C ASN A 108 -9.75 16.77 -6.40
N ARG A 109 -11.07 16.55 -6.37
CA ARG A 109 -11.67 15.21 -6.27
C ARG A 109 -11.15 14.22 -7.32
N ASN A 110 -10.78 14.69 -8.52
CA ASN A 110 -10.32 13.83 -9.61
C ASN A 110 -8.94 13.22 -9.37
N LEU A 111 -8.17 13.75 -8.41
CA LEU A 111 -6.86 13.22 -8.02
C LEU A 111 -6.95 12.16 -6.92
N ILE A 112 -8.10 12.02 -6.27
CA ILE A 112 -8.33 11.01 -5.24
C ILE A 112 -8.90 9.76 -5.91
N VAL A 113 -8.25 8.61 -5.73
CA VAL A 113 -8.71 7.32 -6.30
C VAL A 113 -9.61 6.55 -5.34
N ASN A 114 -9.47 6.78 -4.03
CA ASN A 114 -10.27 6.19 -2.99
C ASN A 114 -11.65 6.87 -2.94
N ASN A 115 -12.69 6.09 -3.27
CA ASN A 115 -14.07 6.59 -3.35
C ASN A 115 -14.64 7.10 -2.01
N GLU A 116 -14.18 6.59 -0.86
CA GLU A 116 -14.61 7.07 0.45
C GLU A 116 -13.96 8.42 0.77
N LEU A 117 -12.66 8.55 0.50
CA LEU A 117 -11.93 9.80 0.69
C LEU A 117 -12.34 10.89 -0.31
N GLN A 118 -12.78 10.53 -1.51
CA GLN A 118 -13.33 11.49 -2.49
C GLN A 118 -14.50 12.30 -1.93
N LYS A 119 -15.29 11.73 -1.01
CA LYS A 119 -16.43 12.40 -0.38
C LYS A 119 -16.00 13.54 0.56
N LEU A 120 -14.70 13.62 0.88
CA LEU A 120 -14.11 14.64 1.73
C LEU A 120 -13.59 15.84 0.93
N SER A 121 -13.91 15.94 -0.36
CA SER A 121 -13.38 16.99 -1.24
C SER A 121 -13.87 18.41 -0.91
N ASP A 122 -14.96 18.53 -0.14
CA ASP A 122 -15.50 19.81 0.32
C ASP A 122 -15.00 20.23 1.71
N VAL A 123 -14.20 19.38 2.36
CA VAL A 123 -13.62 19.67 3.68
C VAL A 123 -12.55 20.75 3.58
N SER A 124 -12.61 21.74 4.47
CA SER A 124 -11.74 22.92 4.44
C SER A 124 -10.78 23.05 5.61
N SER A 125 -11.00 22.28 6.69
CA SER A 125 -10.15 22.32 7.89
C SER A 125 -9.81 20.92 8.41
N ILE A 126 -8.73 20.83 9.20
CA ILE A 126 -8.32 19.58 9.86
C ILE A 126 -9.39 19.09 10.85
N GLN A 127 -10.11 20.01 11.50
CA GLN A 127 -11.18 19.65 12.43
C GLN A 127 -12.38 19.05 11.69
N GLU A 128 -12.85 19.69 10.61
CA GLU A 128 -13.90 19.13 9.74
C GLU A 128 -13.50 17.75 9.16
N LEU A 129 -12.24 17.60 8.78
CA LEU A 129 -11.69 16.33 8.29
C LEU A 129 -11.79 15.25 9.37
N LYS A 130 -11.37 15.59 10.60
CA LYS A 130 -11.41 14.67 11.74
C LYS A 130 -12.84 14.26 12.09
N ASP A 131 -13.77 15.20 12.11
CA ASP A 131 -15.17 14.94 12.42
C ASP A 131 -15.82 14.04 11.35
N SER A 132 -15.50 14.27 10.08
CA SER A 132 -15.95 13.44 8.95
C SER A 132 -15.38 12.02 8.97
N LEU A 133 -14.20 11.83 9.57
CA LEU A 133 -13.50 10.56 9.66
C LEU A 133 -13.68 9.86 11.01
N LYS A 134 -14.50 10.39 11.91
CA LYS A 134 -14.63 9.90 13.29
C LYS A 134 -14.92 8.41 13.34
N GLY A 135 -14.15 7.69 14.16
CA GLY A 135 -14.28 6.24 14.33
C GLY A 135 -13.62 5.40 13.23
N THR A 136 -12.93 6.04 12.27
CA THR A 136 -12.14 5.35 11.24
C THR A 136 -10.65 5.32 11.59
N VAL A 137 -9.93 4.40 10.95
CA VAL A 137 -8.47 4.32 11.00
C VAL A 137 -7.78 5.62 10.54
N PHE A 138 -8.39 6.38 9.62
CA PHE A 138 -7.85 7.65 9.14
C PHE A 138 -7.91 8.75 10.21
N SER A 139 -9.01 8.82 10.98
CA SER A 139 -9.09 9.76 12.12
C SER A 139 -8.07 9.41 13.19
N GLU A 140 -7.87 8.13 13.50
CA GLU A 140 -6.84 7.72 14.46
C GLU A 140 -5.42 8.05 13.98
N ALA A 141 -5.16 7.90 12.67
CA ALA A 141 -3.88 8.26 12.07
C ALA A 141 -3.62 9.77 12.10
N LEU A 142 -4.67 10.56 11.86
CA LEU A 142 -4.61 12.01 11.98
C LEU A 142 -4.29 12.42 13.42
N ASP A 143 -4.95 11.80 14.40
CA ASP A 143 -4.69 12.02 15.82
C ASP A 143 -3.25 11.68 16.21
N PHE A 144 -2.71 10.58 15.70
CA PHE A 144 -1.32 10.21 15.89
C PHE A 144 -0.33 11.22 15.30
N SER A 145 -0.75 11.96 14.27
CA SER A 145 0.12 12.87 13.51
C SER A 145 -0.08 14.35 13.88
N GLN A 146 -0.92 14.67 14.88
CA GLN A 146 -1.27 16.05 15.24
C GLN A 146 -0.07 16.90 15.68
N SER A 147 0.95 16.30 16.28
CA SER A 147 2.15 17.01 16.74
C SER A 147 3.13 17.35 15.62
N ALA A 148 2.85 16.97 14.37
CA ALA A 148 3.76 17.20 13.25
C ALA A 148 3.88 18.69 12.92
N SER A 149 5.12 19.19 12.99
CA SER A 149 5.48 20.59 12.73
C SER A 149 5.50 20.93 11.24
N SER A 150 5.77 19.95 10.36
CA SER A 150 5.81 20.13 8.90
C SER A 150 4.88 19.14 8.15
N ILE A 151 4.73 19.32 6.83
CA ILE A 151 3.99 18.38 5.98
C ILE A 151 4.76 17.08 5.82
N GLU A 152 6.09 17.16 5.69
CA GLU A 152 6.98 16.01 5.60
C GLU A 152 6.93 15.16 6.86
N GLU A 153 6.96 15.81 8.03
CA GLU A 153 6.81 15.15 9.32
C GLU A 153 5.42 14.53 9.46
N LEU A 154 4.37 15.21 8.99
CA LEU A 154 3.01 14.67 9.01
C LEU A 154 2.89 13.42 8.14
N ARG A 155 3.41 13.43 6.91
CA ARG A 155 3.45 12.26 6.03
C ARG A 155 4.20 11.10 6.68
N THR A 156 5.36 11.40 7.25
CA THR A 156 6.14 10.44 8.04
C THR A 156 5.29 9.85 9.17
N ASN A 157 4.63 10.66 9.99
CA ASN A 157 3.83 10.19 11.12
C ASN A 157 2.60 9.37 10.68
N LEU A 158 1.96 9.70 9.56
CA LEU A 158 0.87 8.93 8.98
C LEU A 158 1.32 7.52 8.57
N HIS A 159 2.49 7.41 7.97
CA HIS A 159 3.07 6.11 7.65
C HIS A 159 3.52 5.36 8.93
N LEU A 160 4.04 6.06 9.95
CA LEU A 160 4.46 5.47 11.23
C LEU A 160 3.28 4.93 12.03
N TYR A 161 2.12 5.59 11.96
CA TYR A 161 0.89 5.14 12.60
C TYR A 161 0.53 3.71 12.19
N PHE A 162 0.60 3.41 10.89
CA PHE A 162 0.34 2.06 10.38
C PHE A 162 1.27 1.04 11.05
N ILE A 163 2.57 1.32 11.09
CA ILE A 163 3.59 0.44 11.68
C ILE A 163 3.32 0.22 13.16
N TYR A 164 3.10 1.32 13.89
CA TYR A 164 2.84 1.30 15.31
C TYR A 164 1.61 0.47 15.66
N LYS A 165 0.53 0.62 14.89
CA LYS A 165 -0.71 -0.14 15.10
C LYS A 165 -0.57 -1.60 14.70
N ILE A 166 0.06 -1.89 13.57
CA ILE A 166 0.15 -3.27 13.09
C ILE A 166 1.10 -4.12 13.97
N LYS A 167 2.13 -3.50 14.59
CA LYS A 167 2.98 -4.12 15.61
C LYS A 167 2.26 -4.49 16.91
N LYS A 168 1.12 -3.87 17.23
CA LYS A 168 0.34 -4.22 18.42
C LYS A 168 -0.31 -5.60 18.31
N PHE A 169 -0.44 -6.14 17.10
CA PHE A 169 -0.96 -7.48 16.89
C PHE A 169 0.14 -8.51 17.13
N LYS A 170 0.41 -8.82 18.41
CA LYS A 170 1.40 -9.82 18.82
C LYS A 170 0.84 -11.24 18.61
N SER A 171 1.13 -11.83 17.45
CA SER A 171 0.94 -13.27 17.20
C SER A 171 2.16 -13.80 16.47
N ASN A 172 2.72 -14.93 16.91
CA ASN A 172 3.92 -15.53 16.29
C ASN A 172 3.73 -15.80 14.79
N ILE A 173 2.50 -16.14 14.37
CA ILE A 173 2.20 -16.43 12.96
C ILE A 173 1.97 -15.13 12.19
N LEU A 174 1.25 -14.17 12.79
CA LEU A 174 1.01 -12.88 12.15
C LEU A 174 2.32 -12.09 12.01
N ASN A 175 3.21 -12.17 12.99
CA ASN A 175 4.54 -11.59 12.92
C ASN A 175 5.30 -12.13 11.71
N LYS A 176 5.28 -13.44 11.42
CA LYS A 176 5.93 -13.99 10.21
C LYS A 176 5.39 -13.40 8.91
N ILE A 177 4.08 -13.13 8.83
CA ILE A 177 3.42 -12.55 7.65
C ILE A 177 3.71 -11.03 7.52
N LEU A 178 3.69 -10.32 8.64
CA LEU A 178 3.92 -8.88 8.69
C LEU A 178 5.40 -8.50 8.64
N CYS A 179 6.28 -9.46 8.93
CA CYS A 179 7.71 -9.27 9.01
C CYS A 179 8.34 -8.79 7.69
N PRO A 180 8.04 -9.42 6.53
CA PRO A 180 8.39 -8.87 5.23
C PRO A 180 7.85 -7.44 5.05
N TYR A 181 6.63 -7.16 5.52
CA TYR A 181 6.05 -5.82 5.43
C TYR A 181 6.80 -4.78 6.29
N TYR A 182 7.25 -5.15 7.49
CA TYR A 182 8.08 -4.29 8.33
C TYR A 182 9.41 -3.96 7.68
N ASP A 183 10.08 -4.97 7.11
CA ASP A 183 11.31 -4.80 6.36
C ASP A 183 11.11 -3.84 5.18
N TYR A 184 10.00 -4.00 4.45
CA TYR A 184 9.65 -3.12 3.35
C TYR A 184 9.51 -1.66 3.80
N ILE A 185 8.71 -1.42 4.84
CA ILE A 185 8.49 -0.05 5.32
C ILE A 185 9.81 0.55 5.85
N ALA A 186 10.61 -0.21 6.59
CA ALA A 186 11.90 0.26 7.08
C ALA A 186 12.82 0.70 5.93
N LEU A 187 12.86 -0.06 4.84
CA LEU A 187 13.61 0.29 3.64
C LEU A 187 13.06 1.55 2.96
N ILE A 188 11.74 1.66 2.77
CA ILE A 188 11.14 2.88 2.20
C ILE A 188 11.49 4.11 3.03
N TYR A 189 11.51 3.96 4.35
CA TYR A 189 11.87 5.06 5.24
C TYR A 189 13.34 5.45 5.16
N ALA A 190 14.22 4.46 5.14
CA ALA A 190 15.64 4.68 4.94
C ALA A 190 15.88 5.42 3.62
N LEU A 191 15.29 4.93 2.52
CA LEU A 191 15.51 5.49 1.18
C LEU A 191 14.86 6.86 0.99
N ARG A 192 13.61 7.05 1.42
CA ARG A 192 12.81 8.26 1.15
C ARG A 192 13.04 9.37 2.16
N TYR A 193 13.14 9.02 3.44
CA TYR A 193 13.20 9.99 4.54
C TYR A 193 14.57 10.06 5.20
N ARG A 194 15.55 9.27 4.74
CA ARG A 194 16.91 9.22 5.30
C ARG A 194 16.91 8.94 6.80
N LYS A 195 15.98 8.08 7.24
CA LYS A 195 15.81 7.69 8.64
C LYS A 195 15.79 6.18 8.77
N ALA A 196 16.68 5.65 9.60
CA ALA A 196 16.69 4.24 9.98
C ALA A 196 15.68 4.01 11.11
N LEU A 197 14.71 3.16 10.86
CA LEU A 197 13.72 2.75 11.85
C LEU A 197 14.08 1.39 12.43
N ASP A 198 14.08 1.27 13.75
CA ASP A 198 14.23 -0.01 14.45
C ASP A 198 12.90 -0.79 14.44
N ILE A 199 12.45 -1.11 13.23
CA ILE A 199 11.19 -1.80 13.00
C ILE A 199 11.30 -3.04 12.13
N ALA A 200 12.37 -3.12 11.35
CA ALA A 200 12.63 -4.24 10.48
C ALA A 200 12.82 -5.52 11.29
N CYS A 201 12.53 -6.63 10.65
CA CYS A 201 12.81 -7.95 11.16
C CYS A 201 14.18 -8.45 10.75
N LYS A 202 14.47 -8.36 9.44
CA LYS A 202 15.65 -8.96 8.82
C LYS A 202 16.77 -7.94 8.68
N PHE A 203 16.42 -6.65 8.62
CA PHE A 203 17.39 -5.56 8.59
C PHE A 203 17.64 -5.03 9.99
N THR A 204 18.91 -4.92 10.38
CA THR A 204 19.28 -4.19 11.60
C THR A 204 19.21 -2.69 11.34
N LYS A 205 19.07 -1.90 12.41
CA LYS A 205 19.13 -0.43 12.30
C LYS A 205 20.42 0.04 11.62
N GLN A 206 21.57 -0.56 11.98
CA GLN A 206 22.86 -0.26 11.35
C GLN A 206 22.84 -0.52 9.85
N GLN A 207 22.31 -1.66 9.38
CA GLN A 207 22.22 -1.95 7.95
C GLN A 207 21.36 -0.92 7.18
N LEU A 208 20.35 -0.34 7.83
CA LEU A 208 19.55 0.72 7.24
C LEU A 208 20.29 2.07 7.26
N GLU A 209 21.11 2.34 8.29
CA GLU A 209 21.98 3.52 8.35
C GLU A 209 23.06 3.46 7.26
N ASP A 210 23.73 2.32 7.11
CA ASP A 210 24.71 2.09 6.04
C ASP A 210 24.07 2.28 4.65
N LEU A 211 22.84 1.77 4.45
CA LEU A 211 22.08 1.98 3.21
C LEU A 211 21.78 3.47 2.96
N ILE A 212 21.46 4.24 4.00
CA ILE A 212 21.19 5.69 3.87
C ILE A 212 22.46 6.42 3.41
N GLU A 213 23.61 6.07 3.95
CA GLU A 213 24.91 6.64 3.59
C GLU A 213 25.28 6.29 2.14
N ASP A 214 25.21 5.01 1.77
CA ASP A 214 25.45 4.52 0.41
C ASP A 214 24.58 5.24 -0.61
N VAL A 215 23.29 5.38 -0.32
CA VAL A 215 22.32 5.99 -1.22
C VAL A 215 22.52 7.50 -1.35
N SER A 216 23.22 8.14 -0.41
CA SER A 216 23.61 9.55 -0.57
C SER A 216 24.66 9.74 -1.67
N GLN A 217 25.30 8.65 -2.10
CA GLN A 217 26.31 8.62 -3.16
C GLN A 217 25.76 8.07 -4.50
N LYS A 218 24.53 7.54 -4.51
CA LYS A 218 23.92 6.88 -5.68
C LYS A 218 22.90 7.76 -6.42
N ASN A 219 22.72 7.50 -7.71
CA ASN A 219 21.72 8.19 -8.53
C ASN A 219 20.29 7.65 -8.31
N VAL A 220 19.29 8.38 -8.86
CA VAL A 220 17.85 8.07 -8.71
C VAL A 220 17.46 6.73 -9.33
N ASN A 221 18.18 6.25 -10.36
CA ASN A 221 17.85 4.99 -11.03
C ASN A 221 18.28 3.78 -10.21
N GLU A 222 19.48 3.82 -9.61
CA GLU A 222 19.96 2.78 -8.69
C GLU A 222 19.07 2.66 -7.45
N LEU A 223 18.55 3.79 -6.99
CA LEU A 223 17.55 3.87 -5.92
C LEU A 223 16.25 3.13 -6.24
N ALA A 224 15.73 3.32 -7.45
CA ALA A 224 14.53 2.64 -7.91
C ALA A 224 14.76 1.12 -7.99
N GLU A 225 15.92 0.70 -8.49
CA GLU A 225 16.29 -0.71 -8.61
C GLU A 225 16.40 -1.41 -7.26
N ILE A 226 17.07 -0.81 -6.27
CA ILE A 226 17.18 -1.35 -4.91
C ILE A 226 15.78 -1.54 -4.30
N LYS A 227 14.90 -0.55 -4.44
CA LYS A 227 13.50 -0.60 -3.96
C LYS A 227 12.72 -1.73 -4.64
N SER A 228 12.86 -1.88 -5.96
CA SER A 228 12.19 -2.91 -6.74
C SER A 228 12.64 -4.32 -6.34
N ASN A 229 13.95 -4.53 -6.17
CA ASN A 229 14.54 -5.79 -5.73
C ASN A 229 14.09 -6.19 -4.32
N ALA A 230 14.08 -5.23 -3.39
CA ALA A 230 13.59 -5.46 -2.04
C ALA A 230 12.10 -5.86 -2.04
N LEU A 231 11.26 -5.12 -2.78
CA LEU A 231 9.82 -5.41 -2.86
C LEU A 231 9.56 -6.81 -3.40
N ARG A 232 10.27 -7.22 -4.46
CA ARG A 232 10.14 -8.55 -5.06
C ARG A 232 10.54 -9.68 -4.11
N LYS A 233 11.66 -9.52 -3.38
CA LYS A 233 12.09 -10.50 -2.37
C LYS A 233 11.04 -10.68 -1.27
N ILE A 234 10.53 -9.56 -0.76
CA ILE A 234 9.51 -9.53 0.29
C ILE A 234 8.21 -10.17 -0.20
N LYS A 235 7.81 -9.91 -1.44
CA LYS A 235 6.59 -10.45 -2.03
C LYS A 235 6.66 -11.97 -2.16
N ASN A 236 7.82 -12.49 -2.57
CA ASN A 236 8.07 -13.93 -2.64
C ASN A 236 7.97 -14.59 -1.27
N ASP A 237 8.51 -13.97 -0.22
CA ASP A 237 8.38 -14.47 1.16
C ASP A 237 6.90 -14.56 1.58
N VAL A 238 6.10 -13.52 1.29
CA VAL A 238 4.65 -13.51 1.62
C VAL A 238 3.89 -14.53 0.76
N LYS A 239 4.24 -14.68 -0.52
CA LYS A 239 3.61 -15.67 -1.42
C LYS A 239 3.87 -17.09 -0.95
N TYR A 240 5.10 -17.40 -0.55
CA TYR A 240 5.44 -18.69 0.05
C TYR A 240 4.63 -18.97 1.33
N LEU A 241 4.47 -17.98 2.21
CA LEU A 241 3.63 -18.11 3.40
C LEU A 241 2.15 -18.33 3.06
N PHE A 242 1.65 -17.66 2.02
CA PHE A 242 0.28 -17.83 1.53
C PHE A 242 0.05 -19.25 1.00
N GLU A 243 1.00 -19.79 0.23
CA GLU A 243 0.92 -21.14 -0.35
C GLU A 243 0.93 -22.23 0.73
N ILE A 244 1.74 -22.10 1.78
CA ILE A 244 1.85 -23.11 2.86
C ILE A 244 0.66 -23.08 3.82
N GLN A 245 0.09 -21.90 4.10
CA GLN A 245 -1.02 -21.78 5.07
C GLN A 245 -2.34 -22.34 4.53
N GLY A 246 -2.41 -22.61 3.23
CA GLY A 246 -3.62 -23.05 2.55
C GLY A 246 -4.69 -21.94 2.44
N PRO A 247 -5.57 -22.03 1.44
CA PRO A 247 -6.52 -20.97 1.11
C PRO A 247 -7.60 -20.72 2.18
N GLN A 248 -7.78 -21.61 3.16
CA GLN A 248 -8.90 -21.57 4.11
C GLN A 248 -8.58 -20.93 5.47
N SER A 249 -7.39 -20.36 5.67
CA SER A 249 -7.04 -19.71 6.94
C SER A 249 -7.34 -18.21 6.93
N PRO A 250 -7.81 -17.60 8.03
CA PRO A 250 -7.90 -16.13 8.11
C PRO A 250 -6.57 -15.40 7.89
N LEU A 251 -5.45 -16.12 8.03
CA LEU A 251 -4.11 -15.64 7.71
C LEU A 251 -3.83 -15.60 6.21
N SER A 252 -4.37 -16.54 5.42
CA SER A 252 -4.30 -16.49 3.96
C SER A 252 -5.02 -15.25 3.43
N PHE A 253 -6.12 -14.84 4.08
CA PHE A 253 -6.81 -13.60 3.77
C PHE A 253 -5.96 -12.34 4.01
N ILE A 254 -5.28 -12.25 5.15
CA ILE A 254 -4.35 -11.13 5.42
C ILE A 254 -3.17 -11.14 4.45
N SER A 255 -2.58 -12.32 4.19
CA SER A 255 -1.51 -12.47 3.21
C SER A 255 -1.95 -12.03 1.82
N ALA A 256 -3.18 -12.34 1.41
CA ALA A 256 -3.73 -11.89 0.14
C ALA A 256 -3.90 -10.37 0.09
N LEU A 257 -4.40 -9.73 1.14
CA LEU A 257 -4.48 -8.26 1.23
C LEU A 257 -3.10 -7.60 1.11
N ILE A 258 -2.09 -8.18 1.76
CA ILE A 258 -0.71 -7.71 1.68
C ILE A 258 -0.19 -7.89 0.24
N LEU A 259 -0.35 -9.08 -0.35
CA LEU A 259 0.10 -9.36 -1.72
C LEU A 259 -0.56 -8.45 -2.76
N LEU A 260 -1.85 -8.13 -2.60
CA LEU A 260 -2.53 -7.16 -3.46
C LEU A 260 -1.94 -5.76 -3.31
N THR A 261 -1.69 -5.33 -2.08
CA THR A 261 -1.04 -4.03 -1.79
C THR A 261 0.35 -3.97 -2.42
N MET A 262 1.14 -5.03 -2.23
CA MET A 262 2.49 -5.12 -2.79
C MET A 262 2.49 -5.16 -4.32
N THR A 263 1.55 -5.88 -4.93
CA THR A 263 1.41 -5.95 -6.39
C THR A 263 1.04 -4.58 -6.96
N MET A 264 0.10 -3.86 -6.34
CA MET A 264 -0.22 -2.48 -6.69
C MET A 264 1.03 -1.59 -6.66
N MET A 265 1.81 -1.66 -5.57
CA MET A 265 3.03 -0.86 -5.43
C MET A 265 4.11 -1.23 -6.44
N GLU A 266 4.26 -2.50 -6.76
CA GLU A 266 5.20 -2.98 -7.77
C GLU A 266 4.85 -2.42 -9.15
N ILE A 267 3.57 -2.46 -9.52
CA ILE A 267 3.08 -1.87 -10.77
C ILE A 267 3.32 -0.36 -10.77
N THR A 268 2.95 0.37 -9.71
CA THR A 268 3.17 1.82 -9.63
C THR A 268 4.65 2.20 -9.72
N ASN A 269 5.55 1.46 -9.06
CA ASN A 269 6.99 1.66 -9.19
C ASN A 269 7.45 1.40 -10.61
N LYS A 270 6.94 0.35 -11.26
CA LYS A 270 7.31 0.04 -12.64
C LYS A 270 6.87 1.13 -13.62
N ILE A 271 5.68 1.69 -13.44
CA ILE A 271 5.21 2.86 -14.22
C ILE A 271 6.19 4.03 -14.05
N TYR A 272 6.61 4.31 -12.81
CA TYR A 272 7.57 5.37 -12.53
C TYR A 272 8.94 5.12 -13.18
N GLU A 273 9.49 3.91 -13.09
CA GLU A 273 10.74 3.51 -13.75
C GLU A 273 10.68 3.72 -15.27
N LEU A 274 9.59 3.27 -15.90
CA LEU A 274 9.38 3.41 -17.35
C LEU A 274 9.26 4.90 -17.74
N LYS A 275 8.59 5.73 -16.91
CA LYS A 275 8.50 7.18 -17.10
C LYS A 275 9.87 7.85 -17.03
N LEU A 276 10.73 7.44 -16.09
CA LEU A 276 12.10 7.97 -15.98
C LEU A 276 12.95 7.59 -17.20
N ARG A 277 12.90 6.32 -17.66
CA ARG A 277 13.64 5.87 -18.83
C ARG A 277 13.31 6.67 -20.09
N LYS A 278 12.03 6.98 -20.34
CA LYS A 278 11.61 7.81 -21.48
C LYS A 278 12.20 9.22 -21.44
N ARG A 279 12.42 9.80 -20.26
CA ARG A 279 12.94 11.16 -20.10
C ARG A 279 14.46 11.28 -20.27
N VAL A 280 15.19 10.17 -20.24
CA VAL A 280 16.66 10.14 -20.41
C VAL A 280 17.06 9.97 -21.90
N ILE A 281 16.10 9.62 -22.77
CA ILE A 281 16.33 9.34 -24.20
C ILE A 281 15.96 10.54 -25.10
N LEU A 282 15.51 11.66 -24.51
CA LEU A 282 15.23 12.94 -25.17
C LEU A 282 16.22 14.01 -24.70
#